data_AF-C3UPC1-F1
#
_entry.id   AF-C3UPC1-F1
#
_cell.length_a   1.000
_cell.length_b   1.000
_cell.length_c   1.000
_cell.angle_alpha   90.00
_cell.angle_beta   90.00
_cell.angle_gamma   90.00
#
_symmetry.space_group_name_H-M   'P 1'
#
loop_
_entity.id
_entity.type
_entity.pdbx_description
1 polymer ?
#
loop_
_entity_poly.entity_id
_entity_poly.type
_entity_poly.pdbx_seq_one_letter_code
_entity_poly.pdbx_strand_id
1 'polypeptide(L)'
;PASKFVTGLTAAVITDDARWNLSGRDLAVHRAGGTEKIRLADAAAVVDTLSKRFGINVADIGERGALETRIDELLARQPGADAP
;
A
#
# COMPACT_ATOMS: atom_id res chain seq x y z
N PRO A 1 9.16 17.90 5.59
CA PRO A 1 7.97 17.16 6.09
C PRO A 1 6.86 16.95 5.04
N ALA A 2 6.66 17.84 4.06
CA ALA A 2 5.52 17.78 3.13
C ALA A 2 5.66 16.76 1.96
N SER A 3 6.74 16.00 1.88
CA SER A 3 6.91 15.01 0.79
C SER A 3 5.90 13.87 0.91
N LYS A 4 5.24 13.51 -0.19
CA LYS A 4 4.31 12.36 -0.24
C LYS A 4 4.96 11.01 0.11
N PHE A 5 6.28 10.91 -0.01
CA PHE A 5 7.04 9.72 0.37
C PHE A 5 7.37 9.69 1.88
N VAL A 6 7.11 10.79 2.61
CA VAL A 6 7.21 10.87 4.07
C VAL A 6 5.81 10.76 4.70
N THR A 7 4.81 11.35 4.05
CA THR A 7 3.43 11.42 4.57
C THR A 7 2.50 10.32 4.07
N GLY A 8 2.93 9.51 3.10
CA GLY A 8 2.12 8.46 2.50
C GLY A 8 2.93 7.22 2.12
N LEU A 9 2.19 6.14 1.84
CA LEU A 9 2.72 4.87 1.37
C LEU A 9 2.35 4.71 -0.10
N THR A 10 3.32 4.41 -0.96
CA THR A 10 3.04 4.02 -2.34
C THR A 10 3.98 2.91 -2.79
N ALA A 11 3.47 1.96 -3.54
CA ALA A 11 4.23 0.88 -4.16
C ALA A 11 3.64 0.55 -5.53
N ALA A 12 4.49 0.13 -6.47
CA ALA A 12 4.06 -0.25 -7.81
C ALA A 12 4.88 -1.43 -8.32
N VAL A 13 4.23 -2.37 -9.00
CA VAL A 13 4.90 -3.45 -9.75
C VAL A 13 4.12 -3.74 -11.03
N ILE A 14 4.83 -4.14 -12.08
CA ILE A 14 4.26 -4.53 -13.37
C ILE A 14 4.47 -6.04 -13.51
N THR A 15 3.39 -6.77 -13.80
CA THR A 15 3.40 -8.17 -14.19
C THR A 15 3.25 -8.29 -15.70
N ASP A 16 3.24 -9.53 -16.20
CA ASP A 16 2.97 -9.86 -17.59
C ASP A 16 1.64 -9.30 -18.11
N ASP A 17 0.61 -9.25 -17.27
CA ASP A 17 -0.76 -8.89 -17.65
C ASP A 17 -1.32 -7.61 -16.98
N ALA A 18 -0.63 -7.06 -15.97
CA ALA A 18 -1.20 -6.05 -15.10
C ALA A 18 -0.19 -5.03 -14.54
N ARG A 19 -0.73 -3.88 -14.11
CA ARG A 19 -0.03 -2.91 -13.26
C ARG A 19 -0.69 -2.88 -11.89
N TRP A 20 0.05 -3.24 -10.87
CA TRP A 20 -0.40 -3.22 -9.49
C TRP A 20 0.11 -1.94 -8.83
N ASN A 21 -0.82 -1.11 -8.36
CA ASN A 21 -0.53 0.17 -7.73
C ASN A 21 -1.16 0.21 -6.34
N LEU A 22 -0.35 0.45 -5.31
CA LEU A 22 -0.80 0.65 -3.94
C LEU A 22 -0.60 2.13 -3.56
N SER A 23 -1.64 2.72 -2.96
CA SER A 23 -1.60 4.05 -2.33
C SER A 23 -2.26 3.95 -0.96
N GLY A 24 -1.49 4.07 0.12
CA GLY A 24 -1.96 3.80 1.47
C GLY A 24 -2.49 2.36 1.56
N ARG A 25 -3.79 2.21 1.76
CA ARG A 25 -4.50 0.91 1.77
C ARG A 25 -5.37 0.65 0.55
N ASP A 26 -5.29 1.50 -0.47
CA ASP A 26 -6.04 1.36 -1.71
C ASP A 26 -5.16 0.70 -2.78
N LEU A 27 -5.50 -0.53 -3.12
CA LEU A 27 -4.86 -1.31 -4.16
C LEU A 27 -5.66 -1.20 -5.46
N ALA A 28 -4.99 -0.83 -6.54
CA ALA A 28 -5.53 -0.82 -7.89
C ALA A 28 -4.76 -1.80 -8.76
N VAL A 29 -5.48 -2.65 -9.49
CA VAL A 29 -4.90 -3.57 -10.48
C VAL A 29 -5.44 -3.22 -11.85
N HIS A 30 -4.59 -2.62 -12.67
CA HIS A 30 -4.92 -2.20 -14.03
C HIS A 30 -4.56 -3.31 -15.01
N ARG A 31 -5.57 -3.82 -15.72
CA ARG A 31 -5.44 -4.80 -16.80
C ARG A 31 -6.00 -4.22 -18.09
N ALA A 32 -5.81 -4.90 -19.21
CA ALA A 32 -6.39 -4.51 -20.50
C ALA A 32 -7.92 -4.34 -20.44
N GLY A 33 -8.61 -5.19 -19.68
CA GLY A 33 -10.08 -5.18 -19.54
C GLY A 33 -10.64 -4.19 -18.52
N GLY A 34 -9.80 -3.45 -17.79
CA GLY A 34 -10.26 -2.48 -16.80
C GLY A 34 -9.40 -2.43 -15.54
N THR A 35 -9.91 -1.73 -14.53
CA THR A 35 -9.24 -1.57 -13.23
C THR A 35 -10.08 -2.17 -12.11
N GLU A 36 -9.48 -3.09 -11.37
CA GLU A 36 -10.01 -3.58 -10.11
C GLU A 36 -9.49 -2.71 -8.97
N LYS A 37 -10.34 -2.33 -8.02
CA LYS A 37 -9.97 -1.54 -6.83
C LYS A 37 -10.36 -2.29 -5.56
N ILE A 38 -9.40 -2.45 -4.66
CA ILE A 38 -9.56 -3.15 -3.39
C ILE A 38 -9.06 -2.22 -2.29
N ARG A 39 -9.89 -1.97 -1.27
CA ARG A 39 -9.47 -1.32 -0.04
C ARG A 39 -9.09 -2.39 0.98
N LEU A 40 -7.82 -2.43 1.35
CA LEU A 40 -7.29 -3.39 2.33
C LEU A 40 -7.83 -3.05 3.73
N ALA A 41 -8.07 -4.09 4.54
CA ALA A 41 -8.76 -3.95 5.82
C ALA A 41 -7.94 -3.13 6.83
N ASP A 42 -6.66 -3.47 6.99
CA ASP A 42 -5.78 -3.00 8.06
C ASP A 42 -4.30 -2.96 7.62
N ALA A 43 -3.41 -2.49 8.51
CA ALA A 43 -1.97 -2.48 8.26
C ALA A 43 -1.39 -3.88 8.01
N ALA A 44 -1.89 -4.92 8.68
CA ALA A 44 -1.42 -6.29 8.47
C ALA A 44 -1.66 -6.75 7.01
N ALA A 45 -2.83 -6.45 6.46
CA ALA A 45 -3.15 -6.70 5.05
C ALA A 45 -2.27 -5.89 4.10
N VAL A 46 -1.89 -4.66 4.46
CA VAL A 46 -0.93 -3.84 3.69
C VAL A 46 0.46 -4.49 3.68
N VAL A 47 1.00 -4.87 4.84
CA VAL A 47 2.32 -5.53 4.93
C VAL A 47 2.33 -6.86 4.18
N ASP A 48 1.27 -7.65 4.32
CA ASP A 48 1.11 -8.90 3.56
C ASP A 48 1.08 -8.65 2.06
N THR A 49 0.41 -7.59 1.61
CA THR A 49 0.36 -7.24 0.18
C THR A 49 1.74 -6.81 -0.32
N LEU A 50 2.46 -5.97 0.43
CA LEU A 50 3.84 -5.55 0.09
C LEU A 50 4.77 -6.76 -0.06
N SER A 51 4.68 -7.73 0.86
CA SER A 51 5.51 -8.93 0.79
C SER A 51 5.08 -9.88 -0.34
N LYS A 52 3.80 -10.28 -0.36
CA LYS A 52 3.31 -11.37 -1.23
C LYS A 52 3.07 -10.93 -2.68
N ARG A 53 2.65 -9.69 -2.91
CA ARG A 53 2.28 -9.18 -4.24
C ARG A 53 3.36 -8.31 -4.86
N PHE A 54 4.00 -7.45 -4.07
CA PHE A 54 5.09 -6.60 -4.54
C PHE A 54 6.47 -7.25 -4.40
N GLY A 55 6.58 -8.42 -3.74
CA GLY A 55 7.83 -9.16 -3.62
C GLY A 55 8.86 -8.47 -2.71
N ILE A 56 8.43 -7.54 -1.86
CA ILE A 56 9.33 -6.78 -0.99
C ILE A 56 9.69 -7.65 0.21
N ASN A 57 10.99 -7.80 0.49
CA ASN A 57 11.45 -8.41 1.74
C ASN A 57 11.22 -7.45 2.92
N VAL A 58 9.99 -7.41 3.45
CA VAL A 58 9.62 -6.51 4.54
C VAL A 58 10.34 -6.81 5.87
N ALA A 59 10.89 -8.02 6.04
CA ALA A 59 11.66 -8.39 7.23
C ALA A 59 12.99 -7.62 7.35
N ASP A 60 13.54 -7.14 6.23
CA ASP A 60 14.77 -6.33 6.21
C ASP A 60 14.58 -4.95 6.88
N ILE A 61 13.32 -4.51 7.01
CA ILE A 61 12.94 -3.22 7.62
C ILE A 61 12.88 -3.32 9.16
N GLY A 62 12.94 -4.54 9.71
CA GLY A 62 12.89 -4.82 11.14
C GLY A 62 11.63 -5.58 11.57
N GLU A 63 11.28 -5.45 12.85
CA GLU A 63 10.16 -6.16 13.45
C GLU A 63 8.83 -5.83 12.76
N ARG A 64 8.11 -6.87 12.34
CA ARG A 64 6.87 -6.73 11.58
C ARG A 64 5.82 -5.86 12.30
N GLY A 65 5.64 -6.06 13.61
CA GLY A 65 4.67 -5.28 14.40
C GLY A 65 4.99 -3.79 14.48
N ALA A 66 6.28 -3.42 14.42
CA ALA A 66 6.69 -2.01 14.37
C ALA A 66 6.35 -1.38 13.01
N LEU A 67 6.53 -2.14 11.91
CA LEU A 67 6.11 -1.70 10.58
C LEU A 67 4.59 -1.55 10.48
N GLU A 68 3.81 -2.51 10.98
CA GLU A 68 2.35 -2.45 11.02
C GLU A 68 1.87 -1.22 11.81
N THR A 69 2.42 -0.99 13.01
CA THR A 69 2.12 0.21 13.81
C THR A 69 2.41 1.50 13.05
N ARG A 70 3.55 1.55 12.35
CA ARG A 70 3.94 2.72 11.56
C ARG A 70 2.98 2.98 10.40
N ILE A 71 2.48 1.93 9.75
CA ILE A 71 1.50 2.01 8.67
C ILE A 71 0.14 2.48 9.22
N ASP A 72 -0.32 1.94 10.35
CA ASP A 72 -1.58 2.38 10.97
C ASP A 72 -1.55 3.88 11.31
N GLU A 73 -0.46 4.37 11.90
CA GLU A 73 -0.28 5.81 12.14
C GLU A 73 -0.32 6.64 10.86
N LEU A 74 0.27 6.13 9.77
CA LEU A 74 0.29 6.82 8.49
C LEU A 74 -1.13 6.91 7.91
N LEU A 75 -1.87 5.80 7.93
CA LEU A 75 -3.24 5.71 7.42
C LEU A 75 -4.20 6.58 8.24
N ALA A 76 -4.01 6.65 9.56
CA ALA A 76 -4.80 7.53 10.44
C ALA A 76 -4.60 9.02 10.16
N ARG A 77 -3.44 9.41 9.58
CA ARG A 77 -3.12 10.79 9.20
C ARG A 77 -3.57 11.15 7.79
N GLN A 78 -3.96 10.17 6.96
CA GLN A 78 -4.47 10.44 5.63
C GLN A 78 -5.93 10.91 5.71
N PRO A 79 -6.31 12.01 5.03
CA PRO A 79 -7.71 12.35 4.89
C PRO A 79 -8.45 11.19 4.21
N GLY A 80 -9.69 10.91 4.64
CA GLY A 80 -10.54 9.94 3.95
C GLY A 80 -10.62 10.27 2.46
N ALA A 81 -10.78 9.25 1.61
CA ALA A 81 -10.82 9.41 0.15
C ALA A 81 -11.94 10.34 -0.38
N ASP A 82 -12.79 10.87 0.52
CA ASP A 82 -13.86 11.84 0.28
C ASP A 82 -13.55 13.27 0.77
N ALA A 83 -12.29 13.59 1.09
CA ALA A 83 -11.94 14.99 1.35
C ALA A 83 -12.01 15.82 0.06
N PRO A 84 -12.67 17.00 0.07
CA PRO A 84 -12.99 17.79 -1.12
C PRO A 84 -11.76 18.33 -1.85
#